data_AF-A0AAJ0W0G3-F1
#
_entry.id   AF-A0AAJ0W0G3-F1
#
_cell.length_a   1.000
_cell.length_b   1.000
_cell.length_c   1.000
_cell.angle_alpha   90.00
_cell.angle_beta   90.00
_cell.angle_gamma   90.00
#
_symmetry.space_group_name_H-M   'P 1'
#
loop_
_entity.id
_entity.type
_entity.pdbx_description
1 polymer ?
#
loop_
_entity_poly.entity_id
_entity_poly.type
_entity_poly.pdbx_seq_one_letter_code
_entity_poly.pdbx_strand_id
1 'polypeptide(L)'
;MDLGGSFLEVNDTYLDVGQSNINKAFQAQLMIWGLMFVLIMSFLVIPLSVATMRTFSIYQLDFWQVFGEGLEFIATELGLTIFCIGILCAFPVIRTTLQKARTRPMRFNRQRREVCYFPSGSDEPIIQPWEELVAWVSVSTGTTGEGIISTYTLGMALDNPKTDKTHFLNQGVLTPAHGLSKWEAIRVYMEKGPAFCPGKAPYEGRHTFDEKRESMREAYREGDCSAFGVAFWYVRNVVTWWRFPYWVAEWDHRYSMKPMPASIDQWSQPLPLEQWAKPSSALLAKTAEIEKAFAKGQSFMDYFNSTLGKAASVA
;
A
#
# COMPACT_ATOMS: atom_id res chain seq x y z
N MET A 1 11.45 3.77 -8.14
CA MET A 1 10.29 2.87 -7.94
C MET A 1 9.51 3.39 -6.74
N ASP A 2 8.20 3.56 -6.84
CA ASP A 2 7.36 3.91 -5.69
C ASP A 2 7.18 2.66 -4.81
N LEU A 3 7.60 2.74 -3.55
CA LEU A 3 7.51 1.63 -2.59
C LEU A 3 6.23 1.71 -1.74
N GLY A 4 5.19 2.36 -2.28
CA GLY A 4 3.88 2.49 -1.67
C GLY A 4 3.92 3.34 -0.40
N GLY A 5 4.79 4.35 -0.37
CA GLY A 5 5.00 5.28 0.76
C GLY A 5 5.01 4.60 2.14
N SER A 6 5.72 3.48 2.27
CA SER A 6 5.75 2.71 3.53
C SER A 6 6.78 3.22 4.54
N PHE A 7 7.62 4.21 4.18
CA PHE A 7 8.62 4.80 5.07
C PHE A 7 8.09 6.09 5.69
N LEU A 8 7.82 6.07 6.99
CA LEU A 8 7.20 7.19 7.69
C LEU A 8 8.22 8.22 8.16
N GLU A 9 9.37 7.74 8.62
CA GLU A 9 10.47 8.55 9.12
C GLU A 9 11.79 7.87 8.77
N VAL A 10 12.75 8.66 8.27
CA VAL A 10 14.04 8.19 7.79
C VAL A 10 15.11 9.13 8.36
N ASN A 11 15.78 8.70 9.43
CA ASN A 11 16.82 9.47 10.11
C ASN A 11 18.14 8.67 10.16
N ASP A 12 19.23 9.26 10.63
CA ASP A 12 20.51 8.55 10.80
C ASP A 12 20.47 7.45 11.88
N THR A 13 19.51 7.54 12.80
CA THR A 13 19.34 6.62 13.94
C THR A 13 18.41 5.46 13.62
N TYR A 14 17.20 5.77 13.14
CA TYR A 14 16.16 4.78 12.89
C TYR A 14 15.35 5.06 11.61
N LEU A 15 14.74 3.98 11.13
CA LEU A 15 13.78 3.94 10.03
C LEU A 15 12.45 3.39 10.52
N ASP A 16 11.38 4.15 10.32
CA ASP A 16 10.02 3.70 10.64
C ASP A 16 9.29 3.22 9.39
N VAL A 17 8.96 1.93 9.37
CA VAL A 17 8.21 1.27 8.31
C VAL A 17 6.78 1.02 8.76
N GLY A 18 5.82 1.56 8.03
CA GLY A 18 4.40 1.47 8.38
C GLY A 18 3.47 1.85 7.23
N GLN A 19 2.27 2.30 7.59
CA GLN A 19 1.25 2.75 6.64
C GLN A 19 1.16 4.28 6.69
N SER A 20 1.44 4.94 5.56
CA SER A 20 1.18 6.37 5.38
C SER A 20 -0.22 6.60 4.81
N ASN A 21 -0.56 7.87 4.53
CA ASN A 21 -1.79 8.26 3.86
C ASN A 21 -1.70 8.17 2.32
N ILE A 22 -0.57 7.70 1.78
CA ILE A 22 -0.41 7.52 0.33
C ILE A 22 -1.41 6.47 -0.19
N ASN A 23 -1.89 6.63 -1.43
CA ASN A 23 -2.91 5.81 -2.06
C ASN A 23 -4.29 5.88 -1.39
N LYS A 24 -4.49 6.73 -0.37
CA LYS A 24 -5.78 6.86 0.29
C LYS A 24 -6.77 7.61 -0.58
N ALA A 25 -6.30 8.59 -1.35
CA ALA A 25 -7.13 9.24 -2.35
C ALA A 25 -7.60 8.25 -3.42
N PHE A 26 -6.72 7.34 -3.86
CA PHE A 26 -7.08 6.30 -4.83
C PHE A 26 -8.12 5.32 -4.25
N GLN A 27 -7.97 4.88 -3.00
CA GLN A 27 -8.96 4.03 -2.33
C GLN A 27 -10.33 4.73 -2.24
N ALA A 28 -10.36 6.02 -1.89
CA ALA A 28 -11.58 6.81 -1.87
C ALA A 28 -12.18 7.01 -3.27
N GLN A 29 -11.35 7.19 -4.31
CA GLN A 29 -11.81 7.25 -5.70
C GLN A 29 -12.48 5.95 -6.12
N LEU A 30 -11.88 4.79 -5.82
CA LEU A 30 -12.44 3.48 -6.16
C LEU A 30 -13.79 3.24 -5.48
N MET A 31 -13.90 3.63 -4.22
CA MET A 31 -15.15 3.62 -3.46
C MET A 31 -16.25 4.46 -4.12
N ILE A 32 -15.94 5.74 -4.40
CA ILE A 32 -16.91 6.67 -4.99
C ILE A 32 -17.29 6.20 -6.38
N TRP A 33 -16.34 5.69 -7.15
CA TRP A 33 -16.60 5.15 -8.47
C TRP A 33 -17.59 3.99 -8.44
N GLY A 34 -17.43 3.04 -7.51
CA GLY A 34 -18.40 1.96 -7.30
C GLY A 34 -19.80 2.47 -6.96
N LEU A 35 -19.91 3.46 -6.06
CA LEU A 35 -21.19 4.07 -5.69
C LEU A 35 -21.81 4.84 -6.86
N MET A 36 -21.03 5.67 -7.55
CA MET A 36 -21.48 6.46 -8.68
C MET A 36 -21.88 5.59 -9.86
N PHE A 37 -21.20 4.46 -10.07
CA PHE A 37 -21.61 3.49 -11.08
C PHE A 37 -23.03 2.98 -10.80
N VAL A 38 -23.33 2.59 -9.55
CA VAL A 38 -24.68 2.19 -9.15
C VAL A 38 -25.68 3.33 -9.33
N LEU A 39 -25.35 4.55 -8.91
CA LEU A 39 -26.24 5.71 -9.07
C LEU A 39 -26.50 6.07 -10.53
N ILE A 40 -25.47 6.08 -11.39
CA ILE A 40 -25.60 6.39 -12.82
C ILE A 40 -26.42 5.30 -13.51
N MET A 41 -26.17 4.02 -13.19
CA MET A 41 -26.96 2.92 -13.75
C MET A 41 -28.42 3.02 -13.32
N SER A 42 -28.67 3.25 -12.03
CA SER A 42 -30.02 3.37 -11.49
C SER A 42 -30.74 4.61 -12.01
N PHE A 43 -30.21 5.82 -11.83
CA PHE A 43 -30.97 7.05 -12.09
C PHE A 43 -30.90 7.56 -13.54
N LEU A 44 -29.97 7.07 -14.36
CA LEU A 44 -29.80 7.55 -15.73
C LEU A 44 -29.97 6.43 -16.75
N VAL A 45 -29.18 5.36 -16.65
CA VAL A 45 -29.16 4.32 -17.70
C VAL A 45 -30.44 3.50 -17.72
N ILE A 46 -30.91 3.01 -16.56
CA ILE A 46 -32.11 2.17 -16.48
C ILE A 46 -33.36 2.97 -16.93
N PRO A 47 -33.69 4.15 -16.37
CA PRO A 47 -34.84 4.93 -16.80
C PRO A 47 -34.79 5.30 -18.29
N LEU A 48 -33.61 5.69 -18.81
CA LEU A 48 -33.46 6.01 -20.22
C LEU A 48 -33.68 4.77 -21.11
N SER A 49 -33.19 3.60 -20.69
CA SER A 49 -33.39 2.35 -21.41
C SER A 49 -34.87 1.94 -21.45
N VAL A 50 -35.57 2.00 -20.31
CA VAL A 50 -37.02 1.73 -20.20
C VAL A 50 -37.83 2.70 -21.04
N ALA A 51 -37.50 4.00 -20.98
CA ALA A 51 -38.16 5.02 -21.79
C ALA A 51 -37.97 4.72 -23.28
N THR A 52 -36.74 4.44 -23.73
CA THR A 52 -36.43 4.12 -25.13
C THR A 52 -37.16 2.86 -25.61
N MET A 53 -37.13 1.77 -24.84
CA MET A 53 -37.83 0.52 -25.18
C MET A 53 -39.35 0.73 -25.30
N ARG A 54 -39.94 1.61 -24.49
CA ARG A 54 -41.37 1.92 -24.55
C ARG A 54 -41.74 2.92 -25.63
N THR A 55 -40.85 3.83 -26.02
CA THR A 55 -41.07 4.71 -27.19
C THR A 55 -41.12 3.93 -28.49
N PHE A 56 -40.39 2.81 -28.60
CA PHE A 56 -40.52 1.86 -29.71
C PHE A 56 -41.67 0.86 -29.56
N SER A 57 -42.41 0.90 -28.44
CA SER A 57 -43.61 0.10 -28.23
C SER A 57 -44.84 0.78 -28.85
N ILE A 58 -45.87 0.00 -29.16
CA ILE A 58 -47.08 0.44 -29.88
C ILE A 58 -47.90 1.46 -29.06
N TYR A 59 -47.62 1.59 -27.76
CA TYR A 59 -48.28 2.52 -26.85
C TYR A 59 -47.55 3.88 -26.86
N GLN A 60 -48.17 4.90 -27.43
CA GLN A 60 -47.67 6.28 -27.51
C GLN A 60 -47.68 6.97 -26.14
N LEU A 61 -46.80 6.55 -25.24
CA LEU A 61 -46.59 7.22 -23.95
C LEU A 61 -45.49 8.27 -24.05
N ASP A 62 -45.70 9.41 -23.37
CA ASP A 62 -44.74 10.50 -23.32
C ASP A 62 -43.47 10.09 -22.56
N PHE A 63 -42.30 10.30 -23.19
CA PHE A 63 -40.98 9.96 -22.67
C PHE A 63 -40.77 10.45 -21.23
N TRP A 64 -41.14 11.70 -20.96
CA TRP A 64 -40.92 12.36 -19.67
C TRP A 64 -41.73 11.75 -18.55
N GLN A 65 -42.93 11.23 -18.84
CA GLN A 65 -43.77 10.56 -17.84
C GLN A 65 -43.14 9.23 -17.43
N VAL A 66 -42.73 8.42 -18.41
CA VAL A 66 -42.09 7.11 -18.15
C VAL A 66 -40.76 7.27 -17.42
N PHE A 67 -39.98 8.27 -17.79
CA PHE A 67 -38.73 8.60 -17.10
C PHE A 67 -38.99 9.01 -15.63
N GLY A 68 -40.02 9.85 -15.38
CA GLY A 68 -40.44 10.26 -14.05
C GLY A 68 -40.86 9.09 -13.16
N GLU A 69 -41.74 8.22 -13.67
CA GLU A 69 -42.18 6.99 -12.96
C GLU A 69 -41.00 6.08 -12.62
N GLY A 70 -40.02 5.95 -13.53
CA GLY A 70 -38.79 5.21 -13.27
C GLY A 70 -37.95 5.79 -12.12
N LEU A 71 -37.82 7.12 -12.07
CA LEU A 71 -37.10 7.80 -10.97
C LEU A 71 -37.82 7.64 -9.63
N GLU A 72 -39.15 7.74 -9.60
CA GLU A 72 -39.95 7.54 -8.40
C GLU A 72 -39.77 6.13 -7.83
N PHE A 73 -39.84 5.11 -8.69
CA PHE A 73 -39.60 3.72 -8.29
C PHE A 73 -38.22 3.54 -7.66
N ILE A 74 -37.17 4.14 -8.23
CA ILE A 74 -35.82 4.05 -7.66
C ILE A 74 -35.75 4.75 -6.31
N ALA A 75 -36.37 5.94 -6.19
CA ALA A 75 -36.35 6.72 -4.96
C ALA A 75 -37.08 6.01 -3.80
N THR A 76 -38.22 5.37 -4.07
CA THR A 76 -39.02 4.70 -3.03
C THR A 76 -38.57 3.27 -2.75
N GLU A 77 -38.29 2.48 -3.79
CA GLU A 77 -38.05 1.04 -3.64
C GLU A 77 -36.56 0.66 -3.53
N LEU A 78 -35.68 1.43 -4.20
CA LEU A 78 -34.23 1.14 -4.22
C LEU A 78 -33.40 2.11 -3.37
N GLY A 79 -34.01 3.17 -2.83
CA GLY A 79 -33.32 4.18 -2.02
C GLY A 79 -32.59 3.58 -0.82
N LEU A 80 -33.24 2.67 -0.07
CA LEU A 80 -32.61 1.99 1.07
C LEU A 80 -31.44 1.11 0.64
N THR A 81 -31.57 0.39 -0.48
CA THR A 81 -30.51 -0.45 -1.05
C THR A 81 -29.30 0.38 -1.44
N ILE A 82 -29.50 1.50 -2.12
CA ILE A 82 -28.44 2.44 -2.51
C ILE A 82 -27.73 3.01 -1.27
N PHE A 83 -28.49 3.35 -0.22
CA PHE A 83 -27.94 3.81 1.05
C PHE A 83 -27.06 2.74 1.71
N CYS A 84 -27.53 1.49 1.78
CA CYS A 84 -26.76 0.36 2.29
C CYS A 84 -25.47 0.13 1.49
N ILE A 85 -25.53 0.21 0.15
CA ILE A 85 -24.34 0.12 -0.72
C ILE A 85 -23.37 1.25 -0.39
N GLY A 86 -23.84 2.49 -0.21
CA GLY A 86 -23.02 3.62 0.18
C GLY A 86 -22.24 3.38 1.49
N ILE A 87 -22.90 2.81 2.50
CA ILE A 87 -22.24 2.44 3.77
C ILE A 87 -21.20 1.34 3.55
N LEU A 88 -21.55 0.29 2.79
CA LEU A 88 -20.64 -0.81 2.50
C LEU A 88 -19.39 -0.34 1.74
N CYS A 89 -19.55 0.59 0.80
CA CYS A 89 -18.44 1.22 0.09
C CYS A 89 -17.58 2.09 1.02
N ALA A 90 -18.18 2.84 1.96
CA ALA A 90 -17.46 3.68 2.93
C ALA A 90 -16.68 2.90 3.99
N PHE A 91 -17.19 1.72 4.37
CA PHE A 91 -16.67 0.92 5.47
C PHE A 91 -15.17 0.55 5.32
N PRO A 92 -14.64 0.08 4.18
CA PRO A 92 -13.21 -0.20 4.01
C PRO A 92 -12.29 1.01 4.24
N VAL A 93 -12.68 2.21 3.79
CA VAL A 93 -11.86 3.42 3.96
C VAL A 93 -11.78 3.78 5.45
N ILE A 94 -12.91 3.77 6.15
CA ILE A 94 -12.97 4.05 7.59
C ILE A 94 -12.22 2.96 8.37
N ARG A 95 -12.48 1.68 8.07
CA ARG A 95 -11.84 0.56 8.75
C ARG A 95 -10.31 0.58 8.61
N THR A 96 -9.80 0.83 7.40
CA THR A 96 -8.34 0.91 7.18
C THR A 96 -7.72 2.08 7.92
N THR A 97 -8.40 3.23 7.98
CA THR A 97 -7.97 4.40 8.77
C THR A 97 -7.90 4.08 10.27
N LEU A 98 -8.95 3.43 10.80
CA LEU A 98 -9.01 3.03 12.21
C LEU A 98 -7.98 1.95 12.56
N GLN A 99 -7.73 1.00 11.65
CA GLN A 99 -6.69 -0.02 11.83
C GLN A 99 -5.31 0.64 11.86
N LYS A 100 -5.02 1.56 10.95
CA LYS A 100 -3.78 2.35 10.94
C LYS A 100 -3.57 3.10 12.26
N ALA A 101 -4.62 3.73 12.80
CA ALA A 101 -4.53 4.48 14.06
C ALA A 101 -4.24 3.58 15.29
N ARG A 102 -4.52 2.28 15.21
CA ARG A 102 -4.30 1.30 16.29
C ARG A 102 -2.95 0.60 16.20
N THR A 103 -2.36 0.55 15.02
CA THR A 103 -1.07 -0.10 14.78
C THR A 103 0.08 0.88 14.99
N ARG A 104 1.23 0.35 15.41
CA ARG A 104 2.49 1.10 15.47
C ARG A 104 3.35 0.74 14.26
N PRO A 105 4.20 1.65 13.77
CA PRO A 105 5.18 1.29 12.77
C PRO A 105 6.21 0.32 13.34
N MET A 106 6.86 -0.43 12.46
CA MET A 106 8.04 -1.21 12.80
C MET A 106 9.25 -0.30 12.71
N ARG A 107 10.07 -0.26 13.77
CA ARG A 107 11.22 0.64 13.85
C ARG A 107 12.51 -0.17 13.71
N PHE A 108 13.32 0.18 12.72
CA PHE A 108 14.64 -0.39 12.49
C PHE A 108 15.68 0.58 13.01
N ASN A 109 16.46 0.20 14.03
CA ASN A 109 17.52 1.05 14.57
C ASN A 109 18.86 0.63 13.99
N ARG A 110 19.44 1.51 13.18
CA ARG A 110 20.70 1.26 12.48
C ARG A 110 21.88 1.18 13.42
N GLN A 111 21.94 2.08 14.41
CA GLN A 111 23.09 2.21 15.31
C GLN A 111 23.21 1.02 16.26
N ARG A 112 22.06 0.50 16.72
CA ARG A 112 21.99 -0.71 17.56
C ARG A 112 21.96 -2.01 16.76
N ARG A 113 21.69 -1.94 15.44
CA ARG A 113 21.41 -3.10 14.57
C ARG A 113 20.31 -4.00 15.15
N GLU A 114 19.19 -3.38 15.52
CA GLU A 114 18.04 -4.04 16.16
C GLU A 114 16.73 -3.58 15.51
N VAL A 115 15.71 -4.42 15.57
CA VAL A 115 14.36 -4.17 15.04
C VAL A 115 13.36 -4.23 16.16
N CYS A 116 12.51 -3.21 16.26
CA CYS A 116 11.44 -3.11 17.23
C CYS A 116 10.08 -3.29 16.53
N TYR A 117 9.27 -4.20 17.07
CA TYR A 117 7.93 -4.50 16.59
C TYR A 117 6.93 -4.59 17.75
N PHE A 118 5.66 -4.27 17.46
CA PHE A 118 4.55 -4.40 18.40
C PHE A 118 3.52 -5.37 17.84
N PRO A 119 3.28 -6.52 18.49
CA PRO A 119 2.22 -7.44 18.10
C PRO A 119 0.84 -6.76 18.13
N SER A 120 -0.05 -7.18 17.22
CA SER A 120 -1.41 -6.66 17.16
C SER A 120 -2.14 -6.85 18.50
N GLY A 121 -2.54 -5.75 19.13
CA GLY A 121 -3.26 -5.75 20.42
C GLY A 121 -2.36 -5.75 21.66
N SER A 122 -1.03 -5.83 21.50
CA SER A 122 -0.06 -5.68 22.60
C SER A 122 0.63 -4.32 22.53
N ASP A 123 0.87 -3.74 23.70
CA ASP A 123 1.71 -2.53 23.87
C ASP A 123 3.13 -2.86 24.33
N GLU A 124 3.48 -4.14 24.42
CA GLU A 124 4.83 -4.58 24.76
C GLU A 124 5.70 -4.66 23.49
N PRO A 125 6.86 -3.97 23.46
CA PRO A 125 7.78 -4.03 22.33
C PRO A 125 8.55 -5.35 22.31
N ILE A 126 8.69 -5.91 21.12
CA ILE A 126 9.62 -7.01 20.82
C ILE A 126 10.81 -6.38 20.10
N ILE A 127 12.00 -6.52 20.70
CA ILE A 127 13.26 -6.07 20.12
C ILE A 127 14.06 -7.32 19.76
N GLN A 128 14.49 -7.40 18.51
CA GLN A 128 15.28 -8.50 17.99
C GLN A 128 16.51 -7.96 17.24
N PRO A 129 17.68 -8.62 17.33
CA PRO A 129 18.83 -8.30 16.48
C PRO A 129 18.46 -8.34 14.99
N TRP A 130 18.96 -7.36 14.23
CA TRP A 130 18.72 -7.24 12.79
C TRP A 130 19.16 -8.48 12.00
N GLU A 131 20.25 -9.11 12.43
CA GLU A 131 20.82 -10.28 11.74
C GLU A 131 20.02 -11.58 11.98
N GLU A 132 19.13 -11.59 12.97
CA GLU A 132 18.22 -12.71 13.23
C GLU A 132 16.86 -12.54 12.54
N LEU A 133 16.57 -11.35 12.00
CA LEU A 133 15.32 -11.09 11.29
C LEU A 133 15.25 -11.92 10.00
N VAL A 134 14.22 -12.75 9.90
CA VAL A 134 13.94 -13.50 8.67
C VAL A 134 12.91 -12.74 7.85
N ALA A 135 13.24 -12.47 6.58
CA ALA A 135 12.32 -11.88 5.62
C ALA A 135 12.18 -12.75 4.37
N TRP A 136 10.98 -12.79 3.79
CA TRP A 136 10.69 -13.54 2.56
C TRP A 136 9.69 -12.78 1.69
N VAL A 137 9.66 -13.14 0.41
CA VAL A 137 8.59 -12.73 -0.50
C VAL A 137 7.82 -13.99 -0.87
N SER A 138 6.55 -14.06 -0.49
CA SER A 138 5.67 -15.18 -0.87
C SER A 138 4.80 -14.81 -2.07
N VAL A 139 4.56 -15.82 -2.91
CA VAL A 139 3.59 -15.78 -4.01
C VAL A 139 2.48 -16.75 -3.67
N SER A 140 1.26 -16.25 -3.62
CA SER A 140 0.06 -17.07 -3.43
C SER A 140 -0.74 -17.07 -4.73
N THR A 141 -0.76 -18.21 -5.41
CA THR A 141 -1.53 -18.41 -6.65
C THR A 141 -2.88 -19.04 -6.34
N GLY A 142 -3.97 -18.36 -6.68
CA GLY A 142 -5.31 -18.91 -6.69
C GLY A 142 -5.73 -19.25 -8.11
N THR A 143 -6.43 -20.36 -8.29
CA THR A 143 -7.02 -20.76 -9.56
C THR A 143 -8.53 -20.54 -9.52
N THR A 144 -9.07 -19.88 -10.54
CA THR A 144 -10.52 -19.76 -10.76
C THR A 144 -10.82 -20.36 -12.13
N GLY A 145 -10.98 -21.69 -12.17
CA GLY A 145 -11.18 -22.45 -13.41
C GLY A 145 -9.95 -22.37 -14.31
N GLU A 146 -10.01 -21.53 -15.35
CA GLU A 146 -8.91 -21.29 -16.30
C GLU A 146 -7.97 -20.14 -15.90
N GLY A 147 -8.40 -19.26 -14.99
CA GLY A 147 -7.61 -18.10 -14.57
C GLY A 147 -6.66 -18.40 -13.41
N ILE A 148 -5.40 -17.96 -13.51
CA ILE A 148 -4.45 -17.95 -12.39
C ILE A 148 -4.30 -16.51 -11.89
N ILE A 149 -4.68 -16.26 -10.64
CA ILE A 149 -4.50 -14.97 -9.96
C ILE A 149 -3.37 -15.14 -8.94
N SER A 150 -2.34 -14.29 -9.03
CA SER A 150 -1.23 -14.29 -8.08
C SER A 150 -1.31 -13.08 -7.16
N THR A 151 -1.15 -13.31 -5.86
CA THR A 151 -0.95 -12.24 -4.87
C THR A 151 0.44 -12.35 -4.28
N TYR A 152 1.06 -11.21 -4.00
CA TYR A 152 2.44 -11.14 -3.52
C TYR A 152 2.48 -10.51 -2.14
N THR A 153 3.28 -11.09 -1.24
CA THR A 153 3.40 -10.60 0.14
C THR A 153 4.87 -10.55 0.54
N LEU A 154 5.30 -9.41 1.08
CA LEU A 154 6.55 -9.30 1.82
C LEU A 154 6.26 -9.73 3.27
N GLY A 155 6.84 -10.84 3.69
CA GLY A 155 6.73 -11.37 5.03
C GLY A 155 8.01 -11.14 5.84
N MET A 156 7.86 -10.91 7.14
CA MET A 156 8.95 -10.87 8.11
C MET A 156 8.55 -11.67 9.35
N ALA A 157 9.50 -12.41 9.92
CA ALA A 157 9.30 -13.19 11.14
C ALA A 157 10.16 -12.59 12.24
N LEU A 158 9.51 -12.25 13.35
CA LEU A 158 10.18 -11.81 14.55
C LEU A 158 9.95 -12.80 15.68
N ASP A 159 11.02 -13.31 16.25
CA ASP A 159 10.95 -14.23 17.37
C ASP A 159 10.87 -13.45 18.67
N ASN A 160 9.94 -13.83 19.53
CA ASN A 160 9.83 -13.25 20.86
C ASN A 160 10.64 -14.10 21.85
N PRO A 161 11.81 -13.65 22.32
CA PRO A 161 12.64 -14.43 23.24
C PRO A 161 11.97 -14.68 24.59
N LYS A 162 10.97 -13.87 24.98
CA LYS A 162 10.27 -14.03 26.26
C LYS A 162 9.13 -15.05 26.21
N THR A 163 8.47 -15.18 25.06
CA THR A 163 7.27 -16.03 24.92
C THR A 163 7.47 -17.23 24.02
N ASP A 164 8.66 -17.37 23.41
CA ASP A 164 9.02 -18.43 22.46
C ASP A 164 8.00 -18.54 21.31
N LYS A 165 7.48 -17.39 20.87
CA LYS A 165 6.51 -17.27 19.78
C LYS A 165 7.06 -16.43 18.65
N THR A 166 6.96 -16.96 17.45
CA THR A 166 7.26 -16.23 16.21
C THR A 166 6.05 -15.40 15.77
N HIS A 167 6.27 -14.12 15.56
CA HIS A 167 5.30 -13.18 15.03
C HIS A 167 5.55 -12.95 13.53
N PHE A 168 4.54 -13.22 12.72
CA PHE A 168 4.58 -13.00 11.27
C PHE A 168 3.98 -11.65 10.92
N LEU A 169 4.77 -10.77 10.31
CA LEU A 169 4.32 -9.53 9.68
C LEU A 169 4.19 -9.76 8.19
N ASN A 170 2.99 -9.60 7.64
CA ASN A 170 2.71 -9.76 6.22
C ASN A 170 2.26 -8.42 5.62
N GLN A 171 2.98 -7.93 4.62
CA GLN A 171 2.61 -6.75 3.84
C GLN A 171 2.32 -7.15 2.39
N GLY A 172 1.08 -6.91 1.94
CA GLY A 172 0.73 -7.09 0.53
C GLY A 172 1.53 -6.12 -0.36
N VAL A 173 2.08 -6.65 -1.44
CA VAL A 173 2.82 -5.88 -2.45
C VAL A 173 2.27 -6.16 -3.84
N LEU A 174 2.40 -5.20 -4.75
CA LEU A 174 1.81 -5.31 -6.09
C LEU A 174 2.52 -6.35 -6.96
N THR A 175 3.84 -6.50 -6.77
CA THR A 175 4.69 -7.42 -7.55
C THR A 175 5.83 -7.95 -6.68
N PRO A 176 6.49 -9.06 -7.06
CA PRO A 176 7.70 -9.53 -6.37
C PRO A 176 8.80 -8.48 -6.34
N ALA A 177 8.96 -7.72 -7.42
CA ALA A 177 9.96 -6.66 -7.53
C ALA A 177 9.72 -5.54 -6.50
N HIS A 178 8.47 -5.20 -6.20
CA HIS A 178 8.16 -4.23 -5.14
C HIS A 178 8.49 -4.78 -3.74
N GLY A 179 8.23 -6.08 -3.50
CA GLY A 179 8.61 -6.74 -2.25
C GLY A 179 10.13 -6.75 -2.04
N LEU A 180 10.87 -7.18 -3.07
CA LEU A 180 12.34 -7.18 -3.05
C LEU A 180 12.90 -5.77 -2.90
N SER A 181 12.38 -4.81 -3.65
CA SER A 181 12.85 -3.41 -3.57
C SER A 181 12.57 -2.78 -2.22
N LYS A 182 11.45 -3.13 -1.58
CA LYS A 182 11.14 -2.67 -0.21
C LYS A 182 12.09 -3.29 0.81
N TRP A 183 12.39 -4.59 0.70
CA TRP A 183 13.39 -5.24 1.54
C TRP A 183 14.78 -4.64 1.34
N GLU A 184 15.22 -4.48 0.09
CA GLU A 184 16.52 -3.88 -0.24
C GLU A 184 16.63 -2.44 0.25
N ALA A 185 15.56 -1.65 0.18
CA ALA A 185 15.55 -0.30 0.75
C ALA A 185 15.80 -0.29 2.27
N ILE A 186 15.22 -1.24 3.01
CA ILE A 186 15.44 -1.40 4.45
C ILE A 186 16.87 -1.89 4.71
N ARG A 187 17.32 -2.92 3.98
CA ARG A 187 18.67 -3.49 4.13
C ARG A 187 19.76 -2.45 3.85
N VAL A 188 19.62 -1.72 2.74
CA VAL A 188 20.57 -0.69 2.33
C VAL A 188 20.58 0.48 3.32
N TYR A 189 19.42 0.85 3.87
CA TYR A 189 19.35 1.80 4.98
C TYR A 189 20.17 1.32 6.18
N MET A 190 19.97 0.07 6.63
CA MET A 190 20.66 -0.50 7.78
C MET A 190 22.18 -0.57 7.59
N GLU A 191 22.65 -0.88 6.38
CA GLU A 191 24.09 -0.99 6.11
C GLU A 191 24.74 0.37 5.78
N LYS A 192 24.18 1.12 4.83
CA LYS A 192 24.81 2.33 4.25
C LYS A 192 24.26 3.66 4.79
N GLY A 193 23.09 3.65 5.42
CA GLY A 193 22.46 4.85 6.00
C GLY A 193 21.38 5.50 5.13
N PRO A 194 20.83 6.65 5.58
CA PRO A 194 19.61 7.24 5.02
C PRO A 194 19.76 7.76 3.59
N ALA A 195 20.95 8.16 3.15
CA ALA A 195 21.19 8.65 1.79
C ALA A 195 20.88 7.62 0.70
N PHE A 196 20.86 6.33 1.05
CA PHE A 196 20.59 5.23 0.13
C PHE A 196 19.20 4.60 0.33
N CYS A 197 18.39 5.16 1.23
CA CYS A 197 17.00 4.77 1.42
C CYS A 197 16.09 5.74 0.65
N PRO A 198 14.96 5.29 0.12
CA PRO A 198 13.92 6.17 -0.38
C PRO A 198 13.50 7.15 0.72
N GLY A 199 13.29 8.41 0.34
CA GLY A 199 12.91 9.45 1.29
C GLY A 199 11.59 9.14 2.00
N LYS A 200 11.29 9.96 3.01
CA LYS A 200 10.01 9.93 3.73
C LYS A 200 8.83 9.93 2.74
N ALA A 201 7.83 9.10 3.04
CA ALA A 201 6.62 9.00 2.24
C ALA A 201 6.01 10.39 2.02
N PRO A 202 5.70 10.76 0.76
CA PRO A 202 5.10 12.04 0.47
C PRO A 202 3.71 12.14 1.11
N TYR A 203 3.38 13.34 1.56
CA TYR A 203 2.07 13.65 2.09
C TYR A 203 1.05 13.69 0.95
N GLU A 204 0.03 12.83 0.97
CA GLU A 204 -1.08 12.91 0.00
C GLU A 204 -2.22 13.81 0.52
N GLY A 205 -2.56 14.87 -0.21
CA GLY A 205 -3.62 15.79 0.18
C GLY A 205 -4.22 16.56 -1.00
N ARG A 206 -4.95 17.64 -0.74
CA ARG A 206 -5.56 18.46 -1.81
C ARG A 206 -4.50 19.06 -2.75
N HIS A 207 -3.33 19.42 -2.22
CA HIS A 207 -2.21 19.90 -3.03
C HIS A 207 -1.79 18.86 -4.09
N THR A 208 -1.79 17.57 -3.76
CA THR A 208 -1.47 16.48 -4.69
C THR A 208 -2.45 16.40 -5.87
N PHE A 209 -3.71 16.82 -5.68
CA PHE A 209 -4.66 16.92 -6.80
C PHE A 209 -4.26 18.05 -7.75
N ASP A 210 -3.90 19.21 -7.21
CA ASP A 210 -3.51 20.36 -8.02
C ASP A 210 -2.18 20.06 -8.75
N GLU A 211 -1.21 19.39 -8.11
CA GLU A 211 0.02 18.89 -8.75
C GLU A 211 -0.27 17.91 -9.89
N LYS A 212 -1.14 16.91 -9.67
CA LYS A 212 -1.55 15.96 -10.74
C LYS A 212 -2.26 16.68 -11.89
N ARG A 213 -3.01 17.74 -11.59
CA ARG A 213 -3.69 18.55 -12.61
C ARG A 213 -2.70 19.34 -13.45
N GLU A 214 -1.70 19.96 -12.83
CA GLU A 214 -0.65 20.67 -13.55
C GLU A 214 0.22 19.71 -14.37
N SER A 215 0.64 18.58 -13.79
CA SER A 215 1.36 17.52 -14.51
C SER A 215 0.58 17.02 -15.74
N MET A 216 -0.74 16.86 -15.64
CA MET A 216 -1.59 16.50 -16.78
C MET A 216 -1.64 17.59 -17.86
N ARG A 217 -1.59 18.87 -17.47
CA ARG A 217 -1.54 20.00 -18.40
C ARG A 217 -0.19 20.10 -19.09
N GLU A 218 0.89 19.88 -18.36
CA GLU A 218 2.27 19.83 -18.87
C GLU A 218 2.42 18.70 -19.87
N ALA A 219 2.02 17.47 -19.51
CA ALA A 219 2.06 16.32 -20.40
C ALA A 219 1.22 16.52 -21.67
N TYR A 220 0.10 17.26 -21.59
CA TYR A 220 -0.66 17.63 -22.79
C TYR A 220 0.06 18.66 -23.66
N ARG A 221 0.74 19.65 -23.07
CA ARG A 221 1.54 20.65 -23.81
C ARG A 221 2.75 20.01 -24.49
N GLU A 222 3.35 19.02 -23.85
CA GLU A 222 4.51 18.28 -24.35
C GLU A 222 4.13 17.24 -25.41
N GLY A 223 2.83 16.94 -25.57
CA GLY A 223 2.32 15.98 -26.56
C GLY A 223 2.33 14.53 -26.08
N ASP A 224 2.71 14.27 -24.83
CA ASP A 224 2.73 12.95 -24.20
C ASP A 224 1.32 12.40 -23.93
N CYS A 225 0.33 13.29 -23.82
CA CYS A 225 -1.06 12.93 -23.58
C CYS A 225 -1.97 13.38 -24.73
N SER A 226 -2.89 12.51 -25.13
CA SER A 226 -3.93 12.87 -26.10
C SER A 226 -5.01 13.76 -25.46
N ALA A 227 -5.67 14.59 -26.28
CA ALA A 227 -6.80 15.41 -25.82
C ALA A 227 -7.93 14.55 -25.21
N PHE A 228 -8.14 13.35 -25.76
CA PHE A 228 -9.09 12.37 -25.19
C PHE A 228 -8.65 11.88 -23.81
N GLY A 229 -7.35 11.59 -23.61
CA GLY A 229 -6.81 11.21 -22.32
C GLY A 229 -7.02 12.29 -21.25
N VAL A 230 -6.81 13.55 -21.61
CA VAL A 230 -7.08 14.70 -20.74
C VAL A 230 -8.57 14.82 -20.42
N ALA A 231 -9.43 14.76 -21.44
CA ALA A 231 -10.89 14.82 -21.24
C ALA A 231 -11.38 13.68 -20.32
N PHE A 232 -10.90 12.46 -20.55
CA PHE A 232 -11.22 11.31 -19.71
C PHE A 232 -10.72 11.47 -18.27
N TRP A 233 -9.52 12.03 -18.08
CA TRP A 233 -9.01 12.35 -16.74
C TRP A 233 -9.95 13.30 -15.99
N TYR A 234 -10.43 14.35 -16.67
CA TYR A 234 -11.38 15.30 -16.07
C TYR A 234 -12.72 14.64 -15.75
N VAL A 235 -13.31 13.91 -16.70
CA VAL A 235 -14.59 13.18 -16.51
C VAL A 235 -14.48 12.22 -15.33
N ARG A 236 -13.43 11.41 -15.28
CA ARG A 236 -13.18 10.46 -14.17
C ARG A 236 -13.14 11.19 -12.82
N ASN A 237 -12.40 12.30 -12.73
CA ASN A 237 -12.31 13.05 -11.48
C ASN A 237 -13.66 13.69 -11.12
N VAL A 238 -14.44 14.24 -12.06
CA VAL A 238 -15.79 14.78 -11.79
C VAL A 238 -16.70 13.69 -11.22
N VAL A 239 -16.73 12.52 -11.86
CA VAL A 239 -17.51 11.37 -11.38
C VAL A 239 -17.06 10.98 -9.97
N THR A 240 -15.76 10.96 -9.68
CA THR A 240 -15.26 10.66 -8.32
C THR A 240 -15.27 11.85 -7.35
N TRP A 241 -16.20 12.81 -7.50
CA TRP A 241 -16.36 13.98 -6.62
C TRP A 241 -15.14 14.91 -6.54
N TRP A 242 -14.42 15.02 -7.65
CA TRP A 242 -13.34 15.97 -7.90
C TRP A 242 -12.24 15.94 -6.83
N ARG A 243 -12.27 16.89 -5.88
CA ARG A 243 -11.27 17.05 -4.81
C ARG A 243 -11.58 16.25 -3.55
N PHE A 244 -12.80 15.71 -3.41
CA PHE A 244 -13.20 14.99 -2.20
C PHE A 244 -12.29 13.80 -1.83
N PRO A 245 -11.83 12.95 -2.77
CA PRO A 245 -10.94 11.84 -2.43
C PRO A 245 -9.63 12.30 -1.77
N TYR A 246 -9.12 13.45 -2.19
CA TYR A 246 -7.89 14.04 -1.63
C TYR A 246 -8.16 14.66 -0.27
N TRP A 247 -9.35 15.22 -0.03
CA TRP A 247 -9.75 15.60 1.33
C TRP A 247 -9.86 14.39 2.27
N VAL A 248 -10.32 13.23 1.77
CA VAL A 248 -10.30 11.98 2.54
C VAL A 248 -8.86 11.58 2.90
N ALA A 249 -7.91 11.75 1.98
CA ALA A 249 -6.48 11.51 2.27
C ALA A 249 -5.92 12.48 3.33
N GLU A 250 -6.34 13.75 3.32
CA GLU A 250 -6.00 14.71 4.39
C GLU A 250 -6.65 14.34 5.73
N TRP A 251 -7.91 13.89 5.71
CA TRP A 251 -8.60 13.42 6.90
C TRP A 251 -7.90 12.19 7.48
N ASP A 252 -7.53 11.22 6.65
CA ASP A 252 -6.76 10.04 7.05
C ASP A 252 -5.39 10.41 7.61
N HIS A 253 -4.73 11.44 7.07
CA HIS A 253 -3.45 11.92 7.61
C HIS A 253 -3.54 12.40 9.07
N ARG A 254 -4.68 12.99 9.47
CA ARG A 254 -4.90 13.41 10.87
C ARG A 254 -4.91 12.22 11.84
N TYR A 255 -5.19 11.02 11.35
CA TYR A 255 -5.06 9.78 12.11
C TYR A 255 -3.69 9.16 11.79
N SER A 256 -2.65 9.59 12.51
CA SER A 256 -1.34 8.94 12.44
C SER A 256 -1.38 7.54 13.04
N MET A 257 -0.35 6.73 12.75
CA MET A 257 -0.12 5.50 13.51
C MET A 257 0.05 5.82 15.01
N LYS A 258 -0.21 4.83 15.86
CA LYS A 258 -0.11 4.98 17.31
C LYS A 258 1.34 5.38 17.68
N PRO A 259 1.53 6.37 18.58
CA PRO A 259 2.87 6.80 18.96
C PRO A 259 3.64 5.70 19.69
N MET A 260 4.96 5.81 19.65
CA MET A 260 5.86 4.93 20.40
C MET A 260 5.74 5.19 21.91
N PRO A 261 5.91 4.15 22.76
CA PRO A 261 6.02 4.34 24.20
C PRO A 261 7.38 4.97 24.55
N ALA A 262 7.44 5.67 25.68
CA ALA A 262 8.65 6.38 26.13
C ALA A 262 9.90 5.48 26.23
N SER A 263 9.74 4.19 26.52
CA SER A 263 10.85 3.22 26.53
C SER A 263 11.52 3.08 25.16
N ILE A 264 10.73 3.06 24.08
CA ILE A 264 11.24 2.97 22.71
C ILE A 264 11.80 4.31 22.24
N ASP A 265 11.24 5.44 22.69
CA ASP A 265 11.82 6.76 22.39
C ASP A 265 13.20 6.93 23.02
N GLN A 266 13.40 6.43 24.24
CA GLN A 266 14.72 6.38 24.88
C GLN A 266 15.68 5.43 24.15
N TRP A 267 15.20 4.25 23.74
CA TRP A 267 15.98 3.29 22.94
C TRP A 267 16.40 3.85 21.57
N SER A 268 15.59 4.76 21.01
CA SER A 268 15.80 5.39 19.69
C SER A 268 16.75 6.60 19.71
N GLN A 269 17.24 7.03 20.88
CA GLN A 269 18.18 8.13 21.00
C GLN A 269 19.52 7.81 20.30
N PRO A 270 20.18 8.82 19.70
CA PRO A 270 21.45 8.62 19.02
C PRO A 270 22.54 8.18 19.99
N LEU A 271 23.26 7.14 19.58
CA LEU A 271 24.43 6.62 20.27
C LEU A 271 25.72 7.24 19.67
N PRO A 272 26.75 7.44 20.50
CA PRO A 272 28.09 7.75 20.02
C PRO A 272 28.60 6.68 19.04
N LEU A 273 29.39 7.08 18.04
CA LEU A 273 29.93 6.17 17.00
C LEU A 273 30.67 4.96 17.56
N GLU A 274 31.31 5.10 18.73
CA GLU A 274 32.04 4.03 19.40
C GLU A 274 31.12 2.91 19.93
N GLN A 275 29.87 3.24 20.24
CA GLN A 275 28.86 2.31 20.76
C GLN A 275 27.99 1.69 19.66
N TRP A 276 28.27 2.01 18.39
CA TRP A 276 27.51 1.44 17.30
C TRP A 276 27.80 -0.05 17.16
N ALA A 277 26.74 -0.83 17.10
CA ALA A 277 26.82 -2.25 16.82
C ALA A 277 27.43 -2.46 15.43
N LYS A 278 28.44 -3.32 15.36
CA LYS A 278 29.11 -3.69 14.10
C LYS A 278 28.45 -4.95 13.53
N PRO A 279 28.47 -5.11 12.19
CA PRO A 279 28.07 -6.37 11.56
C PRO A 279 28.84 -7.56 12.15
N SER A 280 28.18 -8.71 12.30
CA SER A 280 28.87 -9.90 12.80
C SER A 280 29.98 -10.36 11.85
N SER A 281 30.99 -11.03 12.40
CA SER A 281 32.08 -11.61 11.61
C SER A 281 31.56 -12.66 10.62
N ALA A 282 30.52 -13.41 10.99
CA ALA A 282 29.86 -14.38 10.13
C ALA A 282 29.19 -13.69 8.93
N LEU A 283 28.48 -12.59 9.15
CA LEU A 283 27.87 -11.80 8.07
C LEU A 283 28.93 -11.25 7.12
N LEU A 284 29.99 -10.64 7.64
CA LEU A 284 31.10 -10.11 6.82
C LEU A 284 31.79 -11.21 6.01
N ALA A 285 32.03 -12.37 6.61
CA ALA A 285 32.62 -13.52 5.91
C ALA A 285 31.74 -13.98 4.75
N LYS A 286 30.42 -14.06 4.96
CA LYS A 286 29.45 -14.45 3.92
C LYS A 286 29.33 -13.40 2.82
N THR A 287 29.32 -12.11 3.16
CA THR A 287 29.35 -11.03 2.17
C THR A 287 30.58 -11.11 1.29
N ALA A 288 31.77 -11.29 1.89
CA ALA A 288 33.02 -11.42 1.14
C ALA A 288 33.06 -12.68 0.25
N GLU A 289 32.46 -13.79 0.69
CA GLU A 289 32.31 -15.01 -0.12
C GLU A 289 31.47 -14.76 -1.38
N ILE A 290 30.31 -14.11 -1.20
CA ILE A 290 29.38 -13.76 -2.29
C ILE A 290 30.04 -12.77 -3.27
N GLU A 291 30.68 -11.72 -2.76
CA GLU A 291 31.37 -10.73 -3.61
C GLU A 291 32.49 -11.37 -4.43
N LYS A 292 33.26 -12.29 -3.86
CA LYS A 292 34.28 -13.06 -4.59
C LYS A 292 33.68 -13.95 -5.66
N ALA A 293 32.52 -14.56 -5.43
CA ALA A 293 31.83 -15.38 -6.42
C ALA A 293 31.35 -14.52 -7.61
N PHE A 294 30.74 -13.36 -7.34
CA PHE A 294 30.27 -12.45 -8.38
C PHE A 294 31.41 -11.79 -9.14
N ALA A 295 32.53 -11.46 -8.48
CA ALA A 295 33.74 -10.96 -9.14
C ALA A 295 34.34 -11.97 -10.13
N LYS A 296 34.12 -13.28 -9.91
CA LYS A 296 34.52 -14.35 -10.84
C LYS A 296 33.53 -14.57 -11.98
N GLY A 297 32.46 -13.78 -12.07
CA GLY A 297 31.45 -13.87 -13.11
C GLY A 297 30.40 -14.96 -12.90
N GLN A 298 30.29 -15.55 -11.70
CA GLN A 298 29.17 -16.45 -11.40
C GLN A 298 27.86 -15.67 -11.34
N SER A 299 26.80 -16.22 -11.93
CA SER A 299 25.47 -15.62 -11.82
C SER A 299 24.90 -15.82 -10.41
N PHE A 300 23.98 -14.94 -10.00
CA PHE A 300 23.27 -15.05 -8.72
C PHE A 300 22.61 -16.43 -8.57
N MET A 301 21.90 -16.89 -9.61
CA MET A 301 21.19 -18.17 -9.57
C MET A 301 22.16 -19.35 -9.45
N ASP A 302 23.27 -19.34 -10.18
CA ASP A 302 24.24 -20.45 -10.14
C ASP A 302 24.89 -20.57 -8.76
N TYR A 303 25.26 -19.44 -8.15
CA TYR A 303 25.84 -19.43 -6.81
C TYR A 303 24.87 -20.04 -5.78
N PHE A 304 23.62 -19.56 -5.73
CA PHE A 304 22.66 -20.04 -4.74
C PHE A 304 22.17 -21.46 -5.04
N ASN A 305 22.02 -21.87 -6.30
CA ASN A 305 21.68 -23.26 -6.65
C ASN A 305 22.80 -24.22 -6.22
N SER A 306 24.06 -23.88 -6.44
CA SER A 306 25.19 -24.73 -6.01
C SER A 306 25.35 -24.80 -4.49
N THR A 307 24.97 -23.73 -3.77
CA THR A 307 25.11 -23.64 -2.31
C THR A 307 23.94 -24.31 -1.59
N LEU A 308 22.71 -23.99 -1.99
CA LEU A 308 21.49 -24.56 -1.41
C LEU A 308 21.26 -26.01 -1.87
N GLY A 309 21.60 -26.33 -3.13
CA GLY A 309 21.55 -27.70 -3.64
C GLY A 309 22.50 -28.64 -2.91
N LYS A 310 23.67 -28.14 -2.47
CA LYS A 310 24.57 -28.89 -1.58
C LYS A 310 23.98 -29.09 -0.19
N ALA A 311 23.35 -28.07 0.40
CA ALA A 311 22.70 -28.19 1.70
C ALA A 311 21.56 -29.22 1.70
N ALA A 312 20.78 -29.32 0.62
CA ALA A 312 19.73 -30.31 0.46
C ALA A 312 20.23 -31.75 0.26
N SER A 313 21.50 -31.95 -0.16
CA SER A 313 22.11 -33.27 -0.33
C SER A 313 22.81 -33.82 0.92
N VAL A 314 22.92 -33.00 1.98
CA VAL A 314 23.61 -33.32 3.23
C VAL A 314 22.63 -33.48 4.41
N ALA A 315 21.34 -33.22 4.19
CA ALA A 315 20.23 -33.53 5.10
C ALA A 315 19.52 -34.81 4.65
#